data_AF-A0AAW1TTZ4-F1
#
_entry.id   AF-A0AAW1TTZ4-F1
#
_cell.length_a   1.000
_cell.length_b   1.000
_cell.length_c   1.000
_cell.angle_alpha   90.00
_cell.angle_beta   90.00
_cell.angle_gamma   90.00
#
_symmetry.space_group_name_H-M   'P 1'
#
loop_
_entity.id
_entity.type
_entity.pdbx_description
1 polymer ?
#
loop_
_entity_poly.entity_id
_entity_poly.type
_entity_poly.pdbx_seq_one_letter_code
_entity_poly.pdbx_strand_id
1 'polypeptide(L)'
;MHHDGLGNSCPKEGFIMSPSRGTNGETQWSSCSAKIMAKLSWAKCLRDSGNFPKHLDHSKFLDYPGQKYTAKQQCEILLVDKDAIVSPNQQLSTICYNLRCKTPHRSGYYFAGPALDGTQCDNGKICYGGECLSKSLPIPTLVVPGGWSPWKEGVCKSACIAKSKGYTTKRRICNNPTPVNTDLGCEGSSVEFALCKDDTICNKKRISVVDFASQKCEEFSRVLPELDPKGGGLQAPHEEGRVWMGCAIFCKRSDSKTFYTPRIELNDLGISPYFPDGTLCHRQNNVNYYCMHHHCLPEDFVLTKSSTSMFFGLGDDVPFSQNAHPHEVVPPEIKTYLSLDSKGRPLMTKLVQQNLGIKTGRPTITSKFPS
;
A
#
# COMPACT_ATOMS: atom_id res chain seq x y z
N MET A 1 -5.74 -29.51 -16.44
CA MET A 1 -4.78 -28.64 -17.14
C MET A 1 -3.54 -28.55 -16.26
N HIS A 2 -2.33 -28.76 -16.79
CA HIS A 2 -1.09 -28.62 -16.02
C HIS A 2 -0.56 -27.19 -16.13
N HIS A 3 0.34 -26.80 -15.23
CA HIS A 3 1.04 -25.52 -15.35
C HIS A 3 1.86 -25.46 -16.65
N ASP A 4 1.94 -24.27 -17.24
CA ASP A 4 2.81 -24.01 -18.37
C ASP A 4 4.28 -24.26 -17.97
N GLY A 5 5.08 -24.79 -18.92
CA GLY A 5 6.47 -25.20 -18.68
C GLY A 5 6.64 -26.49 -17.88
N LEU A 6 5.56 -27.08 -17.34
CA LEU A 6 5.58 -28.41 -16.70
C LEU A 6 5.02 -29.47 -17.64
N GLY A 7 5.90 -30.21 -18.31
CA GLY A 7 5.50 -31.29 -19.24
C GLY A 7 4.85 -30.79 -20.53
N ASN A 8 5.02 -29.51 -20.86
CA ASN A 8 4.58 -28.90 -22.12
C ASN A 8 5.61 -27.87 -22.61
N SER A 9 5.47 -27.45 -23.86
CA SER A 9 6.42 -26.55 -24.53
C SER A 9 6.14 -25.06 -24.31
N CYS A 10 5.14 -24.69 -23.50
CA CYS A 10 4.81 -23.28 -23.28
C CYS A 10 5.74 -22.65 -22.25
N PRO A 11 5.99 -21.32 -22.35
CA PRO A 11 6.80 -20.61 -21.38
C PRO A 11 6.25 -20.78 -19.97
N LYS A 12 7.15 -20.97 -19.00
CA LYS A 12 6.78 -21.17 -17.60
C LYS A 12 6.02 -19.96 -17.04
N GLU A 13 6.43 -18.74 -17.35
CA GLU A 13 5.83 -17.50 -16.83
C GLU A 13 5.12 -16.70 -17.93
N GLY A 14 4.23 -15.77 -17.55
CA GLY A 14 3.59 -14.83 -18.47
C GLY A 14 2.16 -15.19 -18.92
N PHE A 15 1.59 -16.28 -18.42
CA PHE A 15 0.23 -16.73 -18.76
C PHE A 15 -0.56 -17.14 -17.50
N ILE A 16 -1.88 -17.23 -17.60
CA ILE A 16 -2.77 -17.59 -16.49
C ILE A 16 -2.39 -18.92 -15.82
N MET A 17 -1.83 -19.87 -16.59
CA MET A 17 -1.43 -21.19 -16.11
C MET A 17 0.05 -21.29 -15.75
N SER A 18 0.72 -20.16 -15.55
CA SER A 18 2.06 -20.14 -14.97
C SER A 18 2.05 -20.76 -13.56
N PRO A 19 3.15 -21.42 -13.14
CA PRO A 19 3.21 -22.12 -11.86
C PRO A 19 3.34 -21.18 -10.66
N SER A 20 3.63 -19.90 -10.91
CA SER A 20 3.64 -18.85 -9.91
C SER A 20 2.62 -17.79 -10.30
N ARG A 21 2.05 -17.10 -9.30
CA ARG A 21 1.21 -15.94 -9.55
C ARG A 21 2.12 -14.75 -9.87
N GLY A 22 2.18 -14.36 -11.13
CA GLY A 22 2.86 -13.13 -11.54
C GLY A 22 2.14 -11.90 -11.01
N THR A 23 2.91 -10.83 -10.83
CA THR A 23 2.39 -9.47 -10.58
C THR A 23 2.32 -8.65 -11.86
N ASN A 24 2.76 -9.21 -12.98
CA ASN A 24 3.04 -8.54 -14.24
C ASN A 24 2.35 -9.27 -15.39
N GLY A 25 1.29 -8.71 -15.94
CA GLY A 25 0.54 -9.35 -17.01
C GLY A 25 -0.15 -10.64 -16.56
N GLU A 26 -0.05 -11.70 -17.38
CA GLU A 26 -0.72 -12.99 -17.15
C GLU A 26 -2.24 -12.95 -17.27
N THR A 27 -2.74 -12.07 -18.14
CA THR A 27 -4.17 -11.95 -18.50
C THR A 27 -4.60 -12.90 -19.60
N GLN A 28 -3.67 -13.67 -20.18
CA GLN A 28 -3.91 -14.50 -21.35
C GLN A 28 -3.56 -15.97 -21.07
N TRP A 29 -4.26 -16.87 -21.76
CA TRP A 29 -3.97 -18.30 -21.76
C TRP A 29 -2.85 -18.62 -22.78
N SER A 30 -1.98 -19.55 -22.43
CA SER A 30 -0.97 -20.06 -23.36
C SER A 30 -1.61 -20.88 -24.49
N SER A 31 -0.87 -21.08 -25.58
CA SER A 31 -1.30 -21.98 -26.66
C SER A 31 -1.44 -23.44 -26.20
N CYS A 32 -0.70 -23.86 -25.17
CA CYS A 32 -0.81 -25.19 -24.57
C CYS A 32 -2.12 -25.34 -23.79
N SER A 33 -2.46 -24.33 -22.98
CA SER A 33 -3.73 -24.24 -22.27
C SER A 33 -4.92 -24.25 -23.23
N ALA A 34 -4.86 -23.45 -24.29
CA ALA A 34 -5.89 -23.41 -25.34
C ALA A 34 -6.09 -24.77 -26.02
N LYS A 35 -5.02 -25.50 -26.35
CA LYS A 35 -5.08 -26.85 -26.93
C LYS A 35 -5.74 -27.87 -26.01
N ILE A 36 -5.58 -27.73 -24.69
CA ILE A 36 -6.26 -28.59 -23.71
C ILE A 36 -7.75 -28.26 -23.69
N MET A 37 -8.13 -26.97 -23.61
CA MET A 37 -9.53 -26.53 -23.61
C MET A 37 -10.28 -27.01 -24.85
N ALA A 38 -9.66 -26.92 -26.03
CA ALA A 38 -10.25 -27.40 -27.29
C ALA A 38 -10.57 -28.91 -27.30
N LYS A 39 -9.97 -29.70 -26.41
CA LYS A 39 -10.14 -31.16 -26.31
C LYS A 39 -11.09 -31.59 -25.20
N LEU A 40 -11.77 -30.66 -24.51
CA LEU A 40 -12.71 -30.96 -23.43
C LEU A 40 -14.08 -31.46 -23.91
N SER A 41 -14.13 -32.24 -24.99
CA SER A 41 -15.39 -32.80 -25.53
C SER A 41 -16.11 -33.74 -24.55
N TRP A 42 -15.38 -34.29 -23.58
CA TRP A 42 -15.92 -35.13 -22.52
C TRP A 42 -16.69 -34.34 -21.44
N ALA A 43 -16.39 -33.06 -21.25
CA ALA A 43 -16.98 -32.21 -20.21
C ALA A 43 -18.35 -31.66 -20.64
N LYS A 44 -19.32 -32.56 -20.87
CA LYS A 44 -20.66 -32.22 -21.38
C LYS A 44 -21.45 -31.29 -20.45
N CYS A 45 -21.16 -31.33 -19.14
CA CYS A 45 -21.75 -30.45 -18.11
C CYS A 45 -21.25 -28.99 -18.15
N LEU A 46 -20.43 -28.60 -19.13
CA LEU A 46 -20.08 -27.20 -19.36
C LEU A 46 -20.90 -26.59 -20.51
N ARG A 47 -21.83 -27.35 -21.08
CA ARG A 47 -22.67 -26.93 -22.22
C ARG A 47 -24.10 -26.55 -21.83
N ASP A 48 -24.50 -26.84 -20.60
CA ASP A 48 -25.76 -26.37 -20.04
C ASP A 48 -25.64 -24.90 -19.60
N SER A 49 -26.78 -24.23 -19.50
CA SER A 49 -26.85 -22.85 -19.03
C SER A 49 -27.19 -22.84 -17.55
N GLY A 50 -26.41 -22.13 -16.75
CA GLY A 50 -26.70 -21.97 -15.33
C GLY A 50 -27.91 -21.07 -15.10
N ASN A 51 -28.79 -21.45 -14.17
CA ASN A 51 -29.90 -20.63 -13.72
C ASN A 51 -29.51 -19.93 -12.40
N PHE A 52 -29.03 -18.69 -12.50
CA PHE A 52 -28.58 -17.92 -11.34
C PHE A 52 -29.53 -16.76 -11.03
N PRO A 53 -29.70 -16.41 -9.75
CA PRO A 53 -30.39 -15.19 -9.35
C PRO A 53 -29.79 -13.96 -10.05
N LYS A 54 -30.64 -13.03 -10.52
CA LYS A 54 -30.21 -11.80 -11.24
C LYS A 54 -29.14 -10.98 -10.52
N HIS A 55 -29.08 -11.02 -9.18
CA HIS A 55 -28.07 -10.27 -8.43
C HIS A 55 -26.65 -10.87 -8.56
N LEU A 56 -26.53 -12.17 -8.87
CA LEU A 56 -25.28 -12.88 -9.15
C LEU A 56 -24.91 -12.87 -10.63
N ASP A 57 -25.78 -12.33 -11.49
CA ASP A 57 -25.45 -12.14 -12.90
C ASP A 57 -24.41 -11.03 -13.04
N HIS A 58 -23.19 -11.41 -13.41
CA HIS A 58 -22.06 -10.50 -13.59
C HIS A 58 -22.03 -9.86 -14.99
N SER A 59 -22.90 -10.29 -15.93
CA SER A 59 -23.05 -9.64 -17.24
C SER A 59 -23.48 -8.17 -17.13
N LYS A 60 -24.04 -7.77 -15.98
CA LYS A 60 -24.33 -6.37 -15.62
C LYS A 60 -23.10 -5.45 -15.66
N PHE A 61 -21.89 -6.01 -15.68
CA PHE A 61 -20.64 -5.26 -15.83
C PHE A 61 -20.11 -5.24 -17.27
N LEU A 62 -20.83 -5.83 -18.24
CA LEU A 62 -20.52 -5.83 -19.67
C LEU A 62 -19.09 -6.30 -19.99
N ASP A 63 -18.54 -7.22 -19.20
CA ASP A 63 -17.14 -7.68 -19.28
C ASP A 63 -16.07 -6.60 -18.98
N TYR A 64 -16.46 -5.47 -18.40
CA TYR A 64 -15.58 -4.36 -18.01
C TYR A 64 -15.69 -4.03 -16.51
N PRO A 65 -15.33 -4.96 -15.61
CA PRO A 65 -15.44 -4.76 -14.16
C PRO A 65 -14.66 -3.54 -13.65
N GLY A 66 -13.60 -3.10 -14.35
CA GLY A 66 -12.82 -1.91 -14.02
C GLY A 66 -13.58 -0.58 -14.09
N GLN A 67 -14.73 -0.51 -14.79
CA GLN A 67 -15.60 0.68 -14.76
C GLN A 67 -16.30 0.87 -13.40
N LYS A 68 -16.51 -0.24 -12.68
CA LYS A 68 -17.08 -0.22 -11.33
C LYS A 68 -15.99 -0.21 -10.27
N TYR A 69 -15.00 -1.08 -10.44
CA TYR A 69 -13.87 -1.23 -9.55
C TYR A 69 -12.69 -0.44 -10.10
N THR A 70 -12.69 0.88 -9.86
CA THR A 70 -11.60 1.78 -10.29
C THR A 70 -10.24 1.32 -9.77
N ALA A 71 -9.14 1.84 -10.35
CA ALA A 71 -7.79 1.49 -9.90
C ALA A 71 -7.58 1.70 -8.39
N LYS A 72 -8.14 2.78 -7.82
CA LYS A 72 -8.12 3.00 -6.37
C LYS A 72 -8.86 1.90 -5.60
N GLN A 73 -10.07 1.53 -6.02
CA GLN A 73 -10.84 0.48 -5.33
C GLN A 73 -10.14 -0.88 -5.39
N GLN A 74 -9.45 -1.18 -6.50
CA GLN A 74 -8.62 -2.38 -6.59
C GLN A 74 -7.50 -2.38 -5.52
N CYS A 75 -6.86 -1.23 -5.27
CA CYS A 75 -5.90 -1.08 -4.17
C CYS A 75 -6.53 -1.16 -2.78
N GLU A 76 -7.72 -0.60 -2.57
CA GLU A 76 -8.46 -0.72 -1.31
C GLU A 76 -8.80 -2.17 -0.98
N ILE A 77 -9.20 -2.94 -1.99
CA ILE A 77 -9.53 -4.37 -1.86
C ILE A 77 -8.26 -5.17 -1.57
N LEU A 78 -7.17 -4.93 -2.30
CA LEU A 78 -5.91 -5.64 -2.11
C LEU A 78 -5.36 -5.45 -0.69
N LEU A 79 -5.34 -4.22 -0.21
CA LEU A 79 -4.72 -3.88 1.08
C LEU A 79 -5.69 -3.96 2.26
N VAL A 80 -6.98 -4.15 1.98
CA VAL A 80 -8.07 -4.11 2.98
C VAL A 80 -8.03 -2.78 3.74
N ASP A 81 -7.85 -1.69 2.99
CA ASP A 81 -7.61 -0.36 3.53
C ASP A 81 -8.25 0.73 2.67
N LYS A 82 -9.09 1.56 3.29
CA LYS A 82 -9.83 2.62 2.57
C LYS A 82 -8.97 3.81 2.19
N ASP A 83 -7.82 3.96 2.85
CA ASP A 83 -6.85 5.01 2.57
C ASP A 83 -5.80 4.53 1.54
N ALA A 84 -5.94 3.31 1.02
CA ALA A 84 -5.12 2.81 -0.07
C ALA A 84 -5.37 3.57 -1.38
N ILE A 85 -4.29 3.77 -2.13
CA ILE A 85 -4.25 4.50 -3.39
C ILE A 85 -3.37 3.77 -4.41
N VAL A 86 -3.53 4.15 -5.68
CA VAL A 86 -2.54 3.86 -6.71
C VAL A 86 -1.26 4.62 -6.38
N SER A 87 -0.10 3.97 -6.55
CA SER A 87 1.20 4.58 -6.29
C SER A 87 1.36 5.88 -7.08
N PRO A 88 1.64 7.03 -6.43
CA PRO A 88 1.61 8.35 -7.06
C PRO A 88 2.64 8.51 -8.19
N ASN A 89 3.76 7.78 -8.09
CA ASN A 89 4.85 7.83 -9.07
C ASN A 89 4.68 6.81 -10.23
N GLN A 90 3.57 6.08 -10.29
CA GLN A 90 3.32 5.13 -11.36
C GLN A 90 2.69 5.85 -12.58
N GLN A 91 3.26 5.65 -13.75
CA GLN A 91 2.63 6.11 -15.00
C GLN A 91 1.30 5.38 -15.22
N LEU A 92 0.21 6.15 -15.38
CA LEU A 92 -1.15 5.61 -15.46
C LEU A 92 -1.32 4.56 -16.57
N SER A 93 -0.65 4.71 -17.71
CA SER A 93 -0.73 3.75 -18.82
C SER A 93 -0.14 2.36 -18.50
N THR A 94 0.69 2.26 -17.46
CA THR A 94 1.35 1.00 -17.06
C THR A 94 0.50 0.15 -16.11
N ILE A 95 -0.57 0.71 -15.53
CA ILE A 95 -1.39 0.00 -14.53
C ILE A 95 -2.06 -1.25 -15.12
N CYS A 96 -2.35 -1.25 -16.43
CA CYS A 96 -2.96 -2.40 -17.10
C CYS A 96 -2.03 -3.61 -17.09
N TYR A 97 -0.72 -3.40 -17.09
CA TYR A 97 0.24 -4.48 -17.00
C TYR A 97 0.49 -4.88 -15.54
N ASN A 98 0.57 -3.91 -14.65
CA ASN A 98 0.80 -4.11 -13.23
C ASN A 98 0.31 -2.88 -12.48
N LEU A 99 -0.69 -3.01 -11.63
CA LEU A 99 -1.19 -1.95 -10.76
C LEU A 99 -0.41 -1.96 -9.43
N ARG A 100 0.27 -0.85 -9.13
CA ARG A 100 1.01 -0.65 -7.89
C ARG A 100 0.16 0.14 -6.89
N CYS A 101 0.00 -0.43 -5.71
CA CYS A 101 -0.80 0.09 -4.62
C CYS A 101 0.07 0.51 -3.44
N LYS A 102 -0.37 1.56 -2.74
CA LYS A 102 0.20 2.04 -1.48
C LYS A 102 -0.89 2.36 -0.49
N THR A 103 -0.56 2.32 0.79
CA THR A 103 -1.40 2.84 1.87
C THR A 103 -0.51 3.61 2.84
N PRO A 104 -1.00 4.69 3.46
CA PRO A 104 -0.27 5.35 4.54
C PRO A 104 0.02 4.47 5.76
N HIS A 105 -0.72 3.39 5.97
CA HIS A 105 -0.58 2.54 7.16
C HIS A 105 0.50 1.46 7.03
N ARG A 106 1.10 1.29 5.83
CA ARG A 106 2.13 0.29 5.55
C ARG A 106 3.31 0.92 4.81
N SER A 107 4.52 0.49 5.14
CA SER A 107 5.73 0.94 4.46
C SER A 107 5.93 0.14 3.17
N GLY A 108 6.40 0.77 2.10
CA GLY A 108 6.62 0.10 0.82
C GLY A 108 5.43 0.19 -0.13
N TYR A 109 5.30 -0.78 -1.02
CA TYR A 109 4.20 -0.87 -1.97
C TYR A 109 3.86 -2.32 -2.29
N TYR A 110 2.68 -2.54 -2.88
CA TYR A 110 2.20 -3.86 -3.25
C TYR A 110 1.71 -3.83 -4.69
N PHE A 111 2.00 -4.87 -5.45
CA PHE A 111 1.43 -5.08 -6.77
C PHE A 111 0.13 -5.88 -6.68
N ALA A 112 -0.94 -5.37 -7.28
CA ALA A 112 -2.21 -6.09 -7.38
C ALA A 112 -2.19 -7.16 -8.50
N GLY A 113 -1.32 -6.96 -9.50
CA GLY A 113 -1.42 -7.58 -10.82
C GLY A 113 -1.96 -6.58 -11.85
N PRO A 114 -2.26 -7.00 -13.08
CA PRO A 114 -2.95 -6.18 -14.08
C PRO A 114 -4.21 -5.51 -13.54
N ALA A 115 -4.38 -4.21 -13.82
CA ALA A 115 -5.65 -3.56 -13.55
C ALA A 115 -6.78 -4.21 -14.36
N LEU A 116 -7.97 -4.30 -13.76
CA LEU A 116 -9.14 -4.94 -14.35
C LEU A 116 -9.53 -4.34 -15.71
N ASP A 117 -10.02 -5.18 -16.62
CA ASP A 117 -10.55 -4.73 -17.91
C ASP A 117 -11.64 -3.65 -17.71
N GLY A 118 -11.53 -2.54 -18.42
CA GLY A 118 -12.38 -1.36 -18.28
C GLY A 118 -11.85 -0.27 -17.34
N THR A 119 -10.77 -0.51 -16.58
CA THR A 119 -10.12 0.53 -15.75
C THR A 119 -9.53 1.60 -16.66
N GLN A 120 -9.71 2.89 -16.39
CA GLN A 120 -9.15 3.93 -17.23
C GLN A 120 -7.63 4.07 -16.99
N CYS A 121 -6.86 4.14 -18.08
CA CYS A 121 -5.40 4.09 -18.06
C CYS A 121 -4.74 5.29 -18.78
N ASP A 122 -5.54 6.09 -19.47
CA ASP A 122 -5.17 7.35 -20.11
C ASP A 122 -6.46 8.10 -20.48
N ASN A 123 -6.35 9.32 -20.99
CA ASN A 123 -7.51 10.03 -21.52
C ASN A 123 -8.13 9.25 -22.70
N GLY A 124 -9.36 8.78 -22.53
CA GLY A 124 -10.08 7.98 -23.54
C GLY A 124 -9.53 6.56 -23.77
N LYS A 125 -8.68 6.04 -22.88
CA LYS A 125 -8.14 4.67 -22.95
C LYS A 125 -8.47 3.86 -21.71
N ILE A 126 -8.62 2.56 -21.91
CA ILE A 126 -8.88 1.60 -20.84
C ILE A 126 -7.94 0.40 -20.89
N CYS A 127 -7.82 -0.27 -19.75
CA CYS A 127 -7.20 -1.57 -19.68
C CYS A 127 -8.08 -2.61 -20.37
N TYR A 128 -7.47 -3.42 -21.24
CA TYR A 128 -8.11 -4.58 -21.83
C TYR A 128 -7.05 -5.64 -22.14
N GLY A 129 -7.21 -6.85 -21.61
CA GLY A 129 -6.24 -7.93 -21.80
C GLY A 129 -4.84 -7.59 -21.29
N GLY A 130 -4.72 -6.68 -20.33
CA GLY A 130 -3.45 -6.23 -19.76
C GLY A 130 -2.76 -5.06 -20.49
N GLU A 131 -3.38 -4.51 -21.54
CA GLU A 131 -2.84 -3.38 -22.30
C GLU A 131 -3.72 -2.14 -22.19
N CYS A 132 -3.11 -0.95 -22.27
CA CYS A 132 -3.82 0.32 -22.30
C CYS A 132 -4.21 0.70 -23.73
N LEU A 133 -5.48 0.52 -24.09
CA LEU A 133 -5.96 0.62 -25.47
C LEU A 133 -7.01 1.72 -25.63
N SER A 134 -6.98 2.38 -26.78
CA SER A 134 -8.08 3.25 -27.23
C SER A 134 -9.25 2.36 -27.68
N LYS A 135 -10.13 1.99 -26.74
CA LYS A 135 -11.33 1.19 -27.02
C LYS A 135 -12.56 2.05 -26.79
N SER A 136 -13.43 2.16 -27.81
CA SER A 136 -14.76 2.70 -27.62
C SER A 136 -15.56 1.70 -26.80
N LEU A 137 -15.59 1.92 -25.48
CA LEU A 137 -16.54 1.25 -24.63
C LEU A 137 -17.95 1.64 -25.08
N PRO A 138 -18.97 0.76 -24.90
CA PRO A 138 -20.33 1.26 -24.84
C PRO A 138 -20.32 2.38 -23.80
N ILE A 139 -20.57 3.62 -24.25
CA ILE A 139 -20.50 4.80 -23.40
C ILE A 139 -21.45 4.51 -22.23
N PRO A 140 -20.94 4.45 -20.99
CA PRO A 140 -21.83 4.29 -19.85
C PRO A 140 -22.81 5.46 -19.89
N THR A 141 -24.11 5.17 -19.92
CA THR A 141 -25.15 6.20 -20.08
C THR A 141 -25.14 7.23 -18.95
N LEU A 142 -24.45 6.94 -17.85
CA LEU A 142 -24.26 7.81 -16.70
C LEU A 142 -22.81 7.75 -16.24
N VAL A 143 -22.16 8.92 -16.20
CA VAL A 143 -20.85 9.16 -15.60
C VAL A 143 -21.05 10.17 -14.47
N VAL A 144 -20.65 9.80 -13.24
CA VAL A 144 -20.79 10.67 -12.07
C VAL A 144 -19.42 10.81 -11.40
N PRO A 145 -18.80 11.99 -11.42
CA PRO A 145 -17.59 12.27 -10.64
C PRO A 145 -17.83 12.08 -9.14
N GLY A 146 -16.83 11.62 -8.42
CA GLY A 146 -16.89 11.44 -6.97
C GLY A 146 -16.89 12.78 -6.23
N GLY A 147 -17.71 12.88 -5.19
CA GLY A 147 -17.72 14.02 -4.27
C GLY A 147 -17.49 13.60 -2.81
N TRP A 148 -16.79 14.45 -2.06
CA TRP A 148 -16.49 14.21 -0.65
C TRP A 148 -17.75 14.36 0.21
N SER A 149 -17.94 13.44 1.15
CA SER A 149 -18.83 13.65 2.29
C SER A 149 -18.32 14.80 3.16
N PRO A 150 -19.18 15.37 4.02
CA PRO A 150 -18.73 16.20 5.12
C PRO A 150 -17.69 15.47 5.98
N TRP A 151 -16.76 16.23 6.56
CA TRP A 151 -15.81 15.72 7.53
C TRP A 151 -16.54 15.26 8.80
N LYS A 152 -16.16 14.08 9.29
CA LYS A 152 -16.58 13.55 10.59
C LYS A 152 -15.39 13.58 11.53
N GLU A 153 -15.51 14.33 12.61
CA GLU A 153 -14.48 14.47 13.63
C GLU A 153 -14.53 13.30 14.62
N GLY A 154 -13.38 12.69 14.86
CA GLY A 154 -13.20 11.65 15.86
C GLY A 154 -12.97 12.23 17.26
N VAL A 155 -13.02 11.34 18.26
CA VAL A 155 -12.69 11.70 19.64
C VAL A 155 -11.19 11.93 19.81
N CYS A 156 -10.82 12.82 20.74
CA CYS A 156 -9.44 13.04 21.15
C CYS A 156 -8.89 11.75 21.80
N LYS A 157 -7.70 11.32 21.36
CA LYS A 157 -6.97 10.15 21.88
C LYS A 157 -5.58 10.59 22.33
N SER A 158 -5.01 9.92 23.33
CA SER A 158 -3.64 10.15 23.79
C SER A 158 -3.06 8.89 24.40
N ALA A 159 -1.75 8.70 24.24
CA ALA A 159 -0.98 7.65 24.90
C ALA A 159 -0.36 8.13 26.23
N CYS A 160 -0.65 9.36 26.65
CA CYS A 160 -0.15 9.95 27.89
C CYS A 160 1.39 9.90 28.03
N ILE A 161 2.08 10.07 26.90
CA ILE A 161 3.54 10.22 26.85
C ILE A 161 3.90 11.63 27.36
N ALA A 162 5.00 11.73 28.10
CA ALA A 162 5.49 12.99 28.65
C ALA A 162 5.67 14.06 27.54
N LYS A 163 5.25 15.30 27.83
CA LYS A 163 5.35 16.48 26.94
C LYS A 163 4.61 16.36 25.59
N SER A 164 3.83 15.30 25.41
CA SER A 164 3.03 15.03 24.21
C SER A 164 1.63 15.61 24.35
N LYS A 165 0.92 15.75 23.23
CA LYS A 165 -0.48 16.19 23.14
C LYS A 165 -1.37 15.02 22.76
N GLY A 166 -2.68 15.21 22.85
CA GLY A 166 -3.64 14.31 22.22
C GLY A 166 -3.75 14.58 20.72
N TYR A 167 -4.39 13.66 20.01
CA TYR A 167 -4.73 13.81 18.61
C TYR A 167 -6.19 13.43 18.35
N THR A 168 -6.78 14.08 17.35
CA THR A 168 -8.07 13.75 16.75
C THR A 168 -7.85 13.39 15.29
N THR A 169 -8.74 12.56 14.76
CA THR A 169 -8.74 12.21 13.34
C THR A 169 -10.08 12.62 12.75
N LYS A 170 -10.05 13.42 11.69
CA LYS A 170 -11.23 13.73 10.88
C LYS A 170 -11.24 12.82 9.67
N ARG A 171 -12.39 12.24 9.34
CA ARG A 171 -12.55 11.35 8.17
C ARG A 171 -13.69 11.80 7.28
N ARG A 172 -13.50 11.66 5.98
CA ARG A 172 -14.53 11.84 4.95
C ARG A 172 -14.49 10.69 3.96
N ILE A 173 -15.60 10.46 3.27
CA ILE A 173 -15.77 9.34 2.34
C ILE A 173 -16.13 9.91 0.98
N CYS A 174 -15.61 9.30 -0.08
CA CYS A 174 -15.94 9.68 -1.45
C CYS A 174 -17.30 9.07 -1.88
N ASN A 175 -18.39 9.63 -1.37
CA ASN A 175 -19.74 9.09 -1.59
C ASN A 175 -20.84 10.15 -1.76
N ASN A 176 -20.48 11.42 -1.99
CA ASN A 176 -21.41 12.53 -2.10
C ASN A 176 -21.14 13.40 -3.34
N PRO A 177 -21.41 12.90 -4.57
CA PRO A 177 -21.96 11.58 -4.88
C PRO A 177 -20.88 10.48 -4.98
N THR A 178 -21.29 9.21 -4.92
CA THR A 178 -20.40 8.08 -5.19
C THR A 178 -19.98 8.09 -6.65
N PRO A 179 -18.68 7.93 -6.97
CA PRO A 179 -18.23 7.90 -8.36
C PRO A 179 -18.84 6.71 -9.10
N VAL A 180 -19.32 6.97 -10.32
CA VAL A 180 -19.92 5.96 -11.21
C VAL A 180 -19.29 6.08 -12.58
N ASN A 181 -18.72 4.97 -13.07
CA ASN A 181 -18.12 4.85 -14.40
C ASN A 181 -17.05 5.93 -14.70
N THR A 182 -16.26 6.32 -13.70
CA THR A 182 -15.19 7.31 -13.84
C THR A 182 -14.08 7.09 -12.82
N ASP A 183 -12.85 7.38 -13.22
CA ASP A 183 -11.70 7.48 -12.31
C ASP A 183 -11.55 8.90 -11.72
N LEU A 184 -12.42 9.85 -12.09
CA LEU A 184 -12.58 11.14 -11.42
C LEU A 184 -13.25 10.92 -10.06
N GLY A 185 -12.50 10.30 -9.15
CA GLY A 185 -12.85 10.19 -7.74
C GLY A 185 -12.65 11.51 -6.99
N CYS A 186 -12.60 11.42 -5.67
CA CYS A 186 -12.42 12.60 -4.85
C CYS A 186 -10.93 12.95 -4.68
N GLU A 187 -10.56 14.17 -5.04
CA GLU A 187 -9.19 14.65 -4.92
C GLU A 187 -8.84 15.04 -3.47
N GLY A 188 -7.64 14.65 -3.03
CA GLY A 188 -7.11 14.95 -1.70
C GLY A 188 -7.24 13.79 -0.70
N SER A 189 -6.88 14.04 0.56
CA SER A 189 -6.91 13.01 1.61
C SER A 189 -8.32 12.70 2.10
N SER A 190 -8.60 11.44 2.42
CA SER A 190 -9.79 10.98 3.17
C SER A 190 -9.67 11.20 4.68
N VAL A 191 -8.47 11.57 5.15
CA VAL A 191 -8.11 11.66 6.57
C VAL A 191 -7.34 12.94 6.87
N GLU A 192 -7.67 13.59 7.97
CA GLU A 192 -6.94 14.74 8.51
C GLU A 192 -6.68 14.52 10.00
N PHE A 193 -5.53 15.00 10.49
CA PHE A 193 -5.13 14.88 11.88
C PHE A 193 -5.03 16.26 12.50
N ALA A 194 -5.50 16.40 13.73
CA ALA A 194 -5.40 17.64 14.49
C ALA A 194 -5.03 17.36 15.94
N LEU A 195 -4.15 18.18 16.50
CA LEU A 195 -3.77 18.10 17.90
C LEU A 195 -4.92 18.57 18.80
N CYS A 196 -5.08 17.91 19.94
CA CYS A 196 -6.05 18.26 20.96
C CYS A 196 -5.41 18.27 22.36
N LYS A 197 -6.07 18.96 23.30
CA LYS A 197 -5.71 18.90 24.71
C LYS A 197 -6.13 17.54 25.27
N ASP A 198 -5.20 16.86 25.92
CA ASP A 198 -5.41 15.53 26.52
C ASP A 198 -5.48 15.59 28.05
N ASP A 199 -5.62 16.77 28.65
CA ASP A 199 -5.64 16.95 30.11
C ASP A 199 -6.70 16.09 30.80
N THR A 200 -7.87 15.94 30.19
CA THR A 200 -9.00 15.14 30.71
C THR A 200 -8.84 13.63 30.47
N ILE A 201 -7.96 13.24 29.54
CA ILE A 201 -7.66 11.84 29.19
C ILE A 201 -6.53 11.34 30.09
N CYS A 202 -5.49 12.17 30.25
CA CYS A 202 -4.26 11.84 30.94
C CYS A 202 -4.27 12.37 32.38
N ASN A 203 -5.17 11.80 33.18
CA ASN A 203 -5.36 12.15 34.60
C ASN A 203 -4.32 11.49 35.53
N LYS A 204 -3.50 10.58 34.99
CA LYS A 204 -2.44 9.84 35.72
C LYS A 204 -1.05 10.34 35.33
N LYS A 205 -0.04 9.85 36.06
CA LYS A 205 1.37 10.13 35.75
C LYS A 205 1.69 9.68 34.32
N ARG A 206 2.22 10.62 33.52
CA ARG A 206 2.70 10.36 32.16
C ARG A 206 3.95 9.47 32.18
N ILE A 207 4.09 8.62 31.17
CA ILE A 207 5.29 7.77 31.00
C ILE A 207 6.31 8.45 30.09
N SER A 208 7.59 8.08 30.21
CA SER A 208 8.60 8.61 29.30
C SER A 208 8.44 8.01 27.91
N VAL A 209 8.93 8.72 26.89
CA VAL A 209 8.89 8.21 25.51
C VAL A 209 9.73 6.93 25.33
N VAL A 210 10.80 6.80 26.11
CA VAL A 210 11.66 5.61 26.13
C VAL A 210 10.94 4.42 26.77
N ASP A 211 10.18 4.64 27.85
CA ASP A 211 9.39 3.57 28.48
C ASP A 211 8.29 3.07 27.54
N PHE A 212 7.59 3.97 26.86
CA PHE A 212 6.59 3.60 25.85
C PHE A 212 7.22 2.79 24.72
N ALA A 213 8.35 3.28 24.17
CA ALA A 213 9.08 2.56 23.13
C ALA A 213 9.51 1.17 23.60
N SER A 214 9.98 1.07 24.84
CA SER A 214 10.49 -0.18 25.42
C SER A 214 9.38 -1.22 25.60
N GLN A 215 8.21 -0.81 26.10
CA GLN A 215 7.03 -1.66 26.17
C GLN A 215 6.63 -2.19 24.79
N LYS A 216 6.65 -1.33 23.77
CA LYS A 216 6.35 -1.74 22.39
C LYS A 216 7.40 -2.69 21.81
N CYS A 217 8.68 -2.47 22.10
CA CYS A 217 9.73 -3.39 21.68
C CYS A 217 9.63 -4.77 22.33
N GLU A 218 9.21 -4.83 23.60
CA GLU A 218 8.89 -6.11 24.24
C GLU A 218 7.73 -6.81 23.52
N GLU A 219 6.64 -6.09 23.20
CA GLU A 219 5.52 -6.63 22.42
C GLU A 219 5.99 -7.15 21.03
N PHE A 220 6.80 -6.37 20.32
CA PHE A 220 7.31 -6.74 18.98
C PHE A 220 8.22 -7.97 19.03
N SER A 221 9.03 -8.12 20.08
CA SER A 221 9.94 -9.27 20.25
C SER A 221 9.24 -10.63 20.34
N ARG A 222 7.93 -10.64 20.66
CA ARG A 222 7.12 -11.87 20.70
C ARG A 222 6.83 -12.44 19.31
N VAL A 223 6.88 -11.59 18.29
CA VAL A 223 6.65 -11.97 16.88
C VAL A 223 7.90 -11.84 16.01
N LEU A 224 8.92 -11.12 16.48
CA LEU A 224 10.19 -10.88 15.78
C LEU A 224 11.40 -11.30 16.64
N PRO A 225 11.91 -12.53 16.46
CA PRO A 225 13.03 -13.07 17.25
C PRO A 225 14.36 -12.29 17.13
N GLU A 226 14.52 -11.46 16.10
CA GLU A 226 15.69 -10.59 15.92
C GLU A 226 15.72 -9.40 16.90
N LEU A 227 14.64 -9.14 17.63
CA LEU A 227 14.57 -8.08 18.63
C LEU A 227 14.96 -8.61 20.01
N ASP A 228 15.61 -7.77 20.82
CA ASP A 228 15.98 -8.11 22.20
C ASP A 228 14.70 -8.30 23.04
N PRO A 229 14.43 -9.48 23.61
CA PRO A 229 13.22 -9.75 24.40
C PRO A 229 13.14 -8.93 25.69
N LYS A 230 14.23 -8.27 26.10
CA LYS A 230 14.20 -7.29 27.22
C LYS A 230 13.51 -5.98 26.84
N GLY A 231 13.18 -5.77 25.56
CA GLY A 231 12.39 -4.64 25.09
C GLY A 231 13.11 -3.29 25.17
N GLY A 232 14.40 -3.20 24.85
CA GLY A 232 15.08 -1.89 24.84
C GLY A 232 14.58 -1.00 23.69
N GLY A 233 13.86 0.08 23.98
CA GLY A 233 13.28 0.99 22.97
C GLY A 233 13.91 2.39 22.94
N LEU A 234 13.81 3.06 21.79
CA LEU A 234 14.33 4.40 21.54
C LEU A 234 13.41 5.20 20.61
N GLN A 235 13.31 6.51 20.84
CA GLN A 235 12.84 7.49 19.85
C GLN A 235 14.05 8.12 19.15
N ALA A 236 14.15 7.98 17.83
CA ALA A 236 15.26 8.56 17.07
C ALA A 236 15.16 10.09 17.02
N PRO A 237 16.29 10.81 16.82
CA PRO A 237 16.23 12.25 16.56
C PRO A 237 15.48 12.56 15.24
N HIS A 238 14.93 13.77 15.16
CA HIS A 238 14.34 14.28 13.93
C HIS A 238 15.39 14.48 12.84
N GLU A 239 15.02 14.13 11.61
CA GLU A 239 15.82 14.33 10.41
C GLU A 239 14.96 14.94 9.31
N GLU A 240 15.37 16.09 8.76
CA GLU A 240 14.63 16.78 7.70
C GLU A 240 14.43 15.90 6.46
N GLY A 241 15.42 15.08 6.11
CA GLY A 241 15.34 14.16 4.97
C GLY A 241 14.52 12.90 5.23
N ARG A 242 14.18 12.62 6.49
CA ARG A 242 13.44 11.42 6.93
C ARG A 242 12.55 11.78 8.11
N VAL A 243 11.53 12.58 7.85
CA VAL A 243 10.65 13.12 8.89
C VAL A 243 9.90 12.05 9.70
N TRP A 244 9.87 10.79 9.26
CA TRP A 244 9.31 9.66 10.01
C TRP A 244 10.19 9.20 11.20
N MET A 245 11.49 9.51 11.21
CA MET A 245 12.47 8.97 12.17
C MET A 245 12.05 9.18 13.62
N GLY A 246 11.68 10.41 14.00
CA GLY A 246 11.26 10.74 15.37
C GLY A 246 9.90 10.15 15.78
N CYS A 247 9.18 9.53 14.84
CA CYS A 247 7.86 8.95 15.06
C CYS A 247 7.83 7.44 14.85
N ALA A 248 8.93 6.82 14.43
CA ALA A 248 9.09 5.37 14.43
C ALA A 248 9.67 4.88 15.77
N ILE A 249 9.25 3.70 16.18
CA ILE A 249 9.76 3.02 17.37
C ILE A 249 10.98 2.19 16.95
N PHE A 250 12.12 2.48 17.56
CA PHE A 250 13.36 1.74 17.33
C PHE A 250 13.63 0.79 18.48
N CYS A 251 13.79 -0.48 18.15
CA CYS A 251 13.98 -1.57 19.09
C CYS A 251 15.39 -2.11 19.02
N LYS A 252 15.98 -2.33 20.19
CA LYS A 252 17.30 -2.94 20.30
C LYS A 252 17.27 -4.35 19.74
N ARG A 253 18.28 -4.70 18.95
CA ARG A 253 18.40 -6.03 18.34
C ARG A 253 18.94 -7.06 19.35
N SER A 254 18.60 -8.32 19.14
CA SER A 254 19.11 -9.44 19.96
C SER A 254 20.56 -9.80 19.63
N ASP A 255 20.97 -9.56 18.38
CA ASP A 255 22.30 -9.92 17.86
C ASP A 255 23.39 -8.86 18.10
N SER A 256 23.02 -7.66 18.50
CA SER A 256 23.95 -6.52 18.58
C SER A 256 23.42 -5.45 19.54
N LYS A 257 24.22 -4.40 19.75
CA LYS A 257 23.80 -3.22 20.54
C LYS A 257 23.15 -2.13 19.67
N THR A 258 22.80 -2.46 18.43
CA THR A 258 22.18 -1.54 17.48
C THR A 258 20.66 -1.57 17.61
N PHE A 259 19.99 -0.56 17.08
CA PHE A 259 18.53 -0.48 17.08
C PHE A 259 17.98 -0.62 15.66
N TYR A 260 16.78 -1.19 15.54
CA TYR A 260 16.08 -1.43 14.29
C TYR A 260 14.61 -1.07 14.46
N THR A 261 14.01 -0.43 13.46
CA THR A 261 12.55 -0.23 13.43
C THR A 261 11.91 -1.26 12.49
N PRO A 262 11.10 -2.21 12.99
CA PRO A 262 10.52 -3.29 12.19
C PRO A 262 9.31 -2.83 11.38
N ARG A 263 9.52 -1.83 10.51
CA ARG A 263 8.46 -1.19 9.71
C ARG A 263 7.96 -2.04 8.54
N ILE A 264 8.70 -3.08 8.19
CA ILE A 264 8.45 -3.95 7.04
C ILE A 264 7.75 -5.22 7.53
N GLU A 265 8.33 -5.87 8.53
CA GLU A 265 7.85 -7.14 9.08
C GLU A 265 6.48 -6.99 9.79
N LEU A 266 6.18 -5.81 10.34
CA LEU A 266 4.90 -5.57 11.03
C LEU A 266 3.75 -5.12 10.11
N ASN A 267 4.03 -4.79 8.84
CA ASN A 267 3.04 -4.23 7.89
C ASN A 267 1.75 -5.04 7.80
N ASP A 268 1.88 -6.36 7.65
CA ASP A 268 0.76 -7.27 7.39
C ASP A 268 0.23 -7.96 8.67
N LEU A 269 0.79 -7.60 9.84
CA LEU A 269 0.36 -8.09 11.15
C LEU A 269 -0.66 -7.17 11.84
N GLY A 270 -0.96 -6.01 11.25
CA GLY A 270 -1.84 -5.01 11.89
C GLY A 270 -1.24 -4.38 13.14
N ILE A 271 0.08 -4.47 13.32
CA ILE A 271 0.82 -3.91 14.46
C ILE A 271 1.53 -2.64 13.97
N SER A 272 1.31 -1.52 14.65
CA SER A 272 1.93 -0.24 14.26
C SER A 272 3.35 -0.12 14.83
N PRO A 273 4.39 0.08 13.99
CA PRO A 273 5.77 0.31 14.42
C PRO A 273 6.04 1.78 14.83
N TYR A 274 5.00 2.61 14.97
CA TYR A 274 5.12 4.04 15.19
C TYR A 274 4.63 4.47 16.57
N PHE A 275 5.16 5.59 17.05
CA PHE A 275 4.56 6.31 18.16
C PHE A 275 3.17 6.81 17.76
N PRO A 276 2.20 6.83 18.69
CA PRO A 276 0.90 7.44 18.46
C PRO A 276 1.03 8.90 18.05
N ASP A 277 0.10 9.37 17.22
CA ASP A 277 0.04 10.77 16.86
C ASP A 277 -0.13 11.66 18.11
N GLY A 278 0.37 12.90 18.06
CA GLY A 278 0.48 13.80 19.21
C GLY A 278 1.72 13.57 20.07
N THR A 279 2.52 12.52 19.83
CA THR A 279 3.80 12.31 20.51
C THR A 279 4.80 13.41 20.16
N LEU A 280 5.39 14.07 21.15
CA LEU A 280 6.45 15.06 20.91
C LEU A 280 7.69 14.35 20.33
N CYS A 281 8.17 14.81 19.19
CA CYS A 281 9.28 14.17 18.46
C CYS A 281 10.47 15.10 18.24
N HIS A 282 10.27 16.42 18.25
CA HIS A 282 11.35 17.39 18.12
C HIS A 282 10.98 18.74 18.73
N ARG A 283 12.00 19.56 18.98
CA ARG A 283 11.84 20.96 19.36
C ARG A 283 12.97 21.77 18.73
N GLN A 284 12.61 22.78 17.94
CA GLN A 284 13.56 23.65 17.25
C GLN A 284 13.05 25.09 17.31
N ASN A 285 13.91 26.06 17.65
CA ASN A 285 13.56 27.49 17.64
C ASN A 285 12.26 27.83 18.39
N ASN A 286 12.03 27.17 19.53
CA ASN A 286 10.81 27.28 20.34
C ASN A 286 9.51 26.76 19.69
N VAL A 287 9.60 26.12 18.53
CA VAL A 287 8.51 25.38 17.89
C VAL A 287 8.59 23.91 18.29
N ASN A 288 7.47 23.35 18.74
CA ASN A 288 7.35 21.93 19.02
C ASN A 288 6.93 21.17 17.76
N TYR A 289 7.45 19.96 17.61
CA TYR A 289 7.05 19.05 16.54
C TYR A 289 6.40 17.82 17.17
N TYR A 290 5.32 17.38 16.55
CA TYR A 290 4.54 16.24 17.00
C TYR A 290 4.41 15.21 15.89
N CYS A 291 4.27 13.96 16.29
CA CYS A 291 3.91 12.88 15.38
C CYS A 291 2.51 13.13 14.84
N MET A 292 2.41 13.26 13.53
CA MET A 292 1.16 13.40 12.81
C MET A 292 1.28 12.56 11.55
N HIS A 293 0.48 11.50 11.49
CA HIS A 293 0.51 10.53 10.40
C HIS A 293 1.88 9.86 10.23
N HIS A 294 2.49 9.46 11.35
CA HIS A 294 3.81 8.83 11.40
C HIS A 294 4.99 9.75 11.04
N HIS A 295 4.74 11.05 10.81
CA HIS A 295 5.77 12.05 10.53
C HIS A 295 5.92 13.05 11.66
N CYS A 296 7.15 13.46 11.92
CA CYS A 296 7.48 14.47 12.90
C CYS A 296 7.35 15.86 12.27
N LEU A 297 6.22 16.52 12.52
CA LEU A 297 5.81 17.75 11.84
C LEU A 297 5.60 18.88 12.86
N PRO A 298 5.83 20.16 12.48
CA PRO A 298 5.67 21.28 13.41
C PRO A 298 4.21 21.44 13.86
N GLU A 299 4.01 21.96 15.07
CA GLU A 299 2.68 22.00 15.70
C GLU A 299 1.63 22.87 15.00
N ASP A 300 2.08 23.80 14.15
CA ASP A 300 1.28 24.69 13.31
C ASP A 300 1.15 24.17 11.86
N PHE A 301 1.60 22.94 11.59
CA PHE A 301 1.50 22.35 10.26
C PHE A 301 0.05 22.22 9.80
N VAL A 302 -0.29 22.90 8.70
CA VAL A 302 -1.59 22.81 8.04
C VAL A 302 -1.47 21.98 6.76
N LEU A 303 -2.33 20.99 6.63
CA LEU A 303 -2.50 20.19 5.43
C LEU A 303 -3.14 21.05 4.32
N THR A 304 -2.32 21.55 3.40
CA THR A 304 -2.82 22.23 2.19
C THR A 304 -3.01 21.25 1.03
N LYS A 305 -3.76 21.64 -0.02
CA LYS A 305 -3.84 20.87 -1.28
C LYS A 305 -2.46 20.62 -1.90
N SER A 306 -1.51 21.55 -1.73
CA SER A 306 -0.11 21.38 -2.13
C SER A 306 0.64 20.40 -1.20
N SER A 307 0.36 20.43 0.10
CA SER A 307 0.89 19.48 1.10
C SER A 307 0.39 18.04 0.88
N THR A 308 -0.62 17.84 0.03
CA THR A 308 -1.16 16.52 -0.30
C THR A 308 -0.17 15.72 -1.16
N SER A 309 0.60 16.37 -2.05
CA SER A 309 1.72 15.72 -2.75
C SER A 309 2.83 15.31 -1.78
N MET A 310 3.03 16.11 -0.73
CA MET A 310 3.90 15.78 0.41
C MET A 310 3.35 14.56 1.15
N PHE A 311 2.08 14.49 1.52
CA PHE A 311 1.52 13.31 2.18
C PHE A 311 1.67 12.02 1.36
N PHE A 312 1.51 12.11 0.04
CA PHE A 312 1.69 10.97 -0.86
C PHE A 312 3.17 10.64 -1.15
N GLY A 313 4.09 11.59 -1.02
CA GLY A 313 5.54 11.40 -1.20
C GLY A 313 6.33 11.13 0.11
N LEU A 314 5.80 11.49 1.27
CA LEU A 314 6.44 11.32 2.58
C LEU A 314 6.38 9.86 3.09
N GLY A 315 5.77 8.95 2.32
CA GLY A 315 5.81 7.48 2.47
C GLY A 315 6.49 6.76 1.28
N ASP A 316 7.25 7.47 0.45
CA ASP A 316 8.12 6.89 -0.59
C ASP A 316 9.50 6.48 -0.06
N ASP A 317 9.69 6.48 1.26
CA ASP A 317 10.99 6.25 1.89
C ASP A 317 11.50 4.82 1.69
N VAL A 318 10.60 3.85 1.45
CA VAL A 318 10.96 2.48 1.11
C VAL A 318 10.44 2.12 -0.29
N PRO A 319 11.29 2.12 -1.35
CA PRO A 319 10.90 1.78 -2.71
C PRO A 319 10.97 0.27 -2.95
N PHE A 320 10.34 -0.54 -2.08
CA PHE A 320 10.39 -2.00 -2.15
C PHE A 320 8.99 -2.63 -2.14
N SER A 321 8.84 -3.68 -2.95
CA SER A 321 7.62 -4.48 -3.06
C SER A 321 7.44 -5.33 -1.80
N GLN A 322 6.22 -5.40 -1.30
CA GLN A 322 5.83 -6.15 -0.11
C GLN A 322 4.94 -7.34 -0.44
N ASN A 323 4.77 -7.68 -1.72
CA ASN A 323 4.13 -8.93 -2.10
C ASN A 323 4.88 -10.13 -1.50
N ALA A 324 4.14 -11.16 -1.09
CA ALA A 324 4.72 -12.39 -0.56
C ALA A 324 5.74 -13.00 -1.53
N HIS A 325 6.94 -13.29 -1.03
CA HIS A 325 8.02 -13.92 -1.79
C HIS A 325 8.40 -15.26 -1.16
N PRO A 326 8.95 -16.22 -1.94
CA PRO A 326 9.34 -17.55 -1.40
C PRO A 326 10.41 -17.50 -0.29
N HIS A 327 11.18 -16.41 -0.22
CA HIS A 327 12.20 -16.17 0.79
C HIS A 327 12.02 -14.74 1.32
N GLU A 328 11.20 -14.59 2.37
CA GLU A 328 10.94 -13.31 3.03
C GLU A 328 12.19 -12.85 3.80
N VAL A 329 13.06 -12.11 3.13
CA VAL A 329 14.17 -11.41 3.78
C VAL A 329 14.14 -9.96 3.35
N VAL A 330 13.98 -9.07 4.34
CA VAL A 330 14.14 -7.63 4.13
C VAL A 330 15.54 -7.38 3.57
N PRO A 331 15.67 -6.74 2.39
CA PRO A 331 16.98 -6.48 1.78
C PRO A 331 17.95 -5.83 2.78
N PRO A 332 19.23 -6.26 2.84
CA PRO A 332 20.20 -5.74 3.82
C PRO A 332 20.35 -4.21 3.80
N GLU A 333 20.23 -3.59 2.63
CA GLU A 333 20.28 -2.14 2.46
C GLU A 333 19.08 -1.48 3.15
N ILE A 334 17.87 -2.02 2.97
CA ILE A 334 16.67 -1.53 3.65
C ILE A 334 16.78 -1.74 5.16
N LYS A 335 17.27 -2.91 5.59
CA LYS A 335 17.49 -3.17 7.02
C LYS A 335 18.48 -2.17 7.62
N THR A 336 19.53 -1.81 6.90
CA THR A 336 20.53 -0.81 7.31
C THR A 336 19.92 0.61 7.35
N TYR A 337 19.09 0.97 6.37
CA TYR A 337 18.36 2.25 6.33
C TYR A 337 17.45 2.46 7.55
N LEU A 338 16.82 1.38 7.98
CA LEU A 338 15.91 1.34 9.13
C LEU A 338 16.62 1.05 10.46
N SER A 339 17.96 1.12 10.50
CA SER A 339 18.77 0.83 11.68
C SER A 339 19.56 2.04 12.19
N LEU A 340 19.82 2.04 13.50
CA LEU A 340 20.65 3.01 14.22
C LEU A 340 21.81 2.30 14.91
N ASP A 341 22.93 3.00 15.07
CA ASP A 341 24.03 2.56 15.92
C ASP A 341 23.64 2.54 17.42
N SER A 342 24.57 2.07 18.27
CA SER A 342 24.35 2.01 19.72
C SER A 342 24.20 3.36 20.41
N LYS A 343 24.48 4.47 19.71
CA LYS A 343 24.30 5.85 20.17
C LYS A 343 23.03 6.49 19.59
N GLY A 344 22.20 5.72 18.87
CA GLY A 344 20.96 6.22 18.25
C GLY A 344 21.19 7.03 16.98
N ARG A 345 22.37 6.94 16.35
CA ARG A 345 22.67 7.61 15.08
C ARG A 345 22.35 6.70 13.90
N PRO A 346 21.76 7.19 12.82
CA PRO A 346 21.43 6.34 11.68
C PRO A 346 22.64 5.68 11.04
N LEU A 347 22.49 4.40 10.68
CA LEU A 347 23.52 3.68 9.91
C LEU A 347 23.53 4.10 8.43
N MET A 348 22.36 4.48 7.90
CA MET A 348 22.23 4.99 6.53
C MET A 348 21.06 5.97 6.44
N THR A 349 21.26 7.08 5.71
CA THR A 349 20.29 8.18 5.60
C THR A 349 19.61 8.27 4.23
N LYS A 350 20.11 7.56 3.22
CA LYS A 350 19.55 7.51 1.86
C LYS A 350 19.58 6.08 1.33
N LEU A 351 18.49 5.64 0.72
CA LEU A 351 18.48 4.43 -0.10
C LEU A 351 18.99 4.79 -1.50
N VAL A 352 19.99 4.06 -1.98
CA VAL A 352 20.38 4.14 -3.39
C VAL A 352 19.32 3.39 -4.19
N GLN A 353 18.65 4.05 -5.13
CA GLN A 353 17.82 3.36 -6.15
C GLN A 353 18.73 2.59 -7.12
N GLN A 354 19.41 1.55 -6.64
CA GLN A 354 19.87 0.49 -7.53
C GLN A 354 18.66 -0.40 -7.82
N ASN A 355 18.58 -0.88 -9.06
CA ASN A 355 17.52 -1.78 -9.56
C ASN A 355 17.31 -2.96 -8.60
N LEU A 356 16.45 -2.78 -7.60
CA LEU A 356 15.90 -3.82 -6.74
C LEU A 356 14.91 -4.61 -7.60
N GLY A 357 15.46 -5.39 -8.52
CA GLY A 357 14.80 -6.52 -9.17
C GLY A 357 13.57 -6.22 -10.01
N ILE A 358 13.65 -5.33 -11.00
CA ILE A 358 12.73 -5.40 -12.15
C ILE A 358 13.55 -5.76 -13.39
N LYS A 359 13.68 -7.04 -13.68
CA LYS A 359 13.96 -7.47 -15.06
C LYS A 359 12.70 -7.14 -15.86
N THR A 360 12.60 -5.92 -16.39
CA THR A 360 11.63 -5.53 -17.41
C THR A 360 12.01 -6.19 -18.74
N GLY A 361 12.05 -7.52 -18.78
CA GLY A 361 12.10 -8.25 -20.03
C GLY A 361 10.67 -8.44 -20.51
N ARG A 362 10.16 -7.52 -21.32
CA ARG A 362 8.94 -7.76 -22.10
C ARG A 362 9.26 -8.97 -23.00
N PRO A 363 8.60 -10.14 -22.85
CA PRO A 363 8.66 -11.12 -23.91
C PRO A 363 7.95 -10.47 -25.10
N THR A 364 8.68 -10.18 -26.17
CA THR A 364 8.08 -9.82 -27.45
C THR A 364 7.29 -11.02 -27.95
N ILE A 365 6.01 -11.11 -27.56
CA ILE A 365 5.09 -12.07 -28.15
C ILE A 365 4.69 -11.49 -29.50
N THR A 366 5.39 -11.89 -30.55
CA THR A 366 4.96 -11.68 -31.93
C THR A 366 3.76 -12.60 -32.19
N SER A 367 2.55 -12.10 -31.94
CA SER A 367 1.32 -12.78 -32.36
C SER A 367 1.17 -12.67 -33.88
N LYS A 368 1.75 -13.62 -34.62
CA LYS A 368 1.24 -13.97 -35.95
C LYS A 368 0.00 -14.85 -35.73
N PHE A 369 -1.18 -14.24 -35.77
CA PHE A 369 -2.42 -14.98 -36.00
C PHE A 369 -2.42 -15.43 -37.47
N PRO A 370 -2.61 -16.73 -37.78
CA PRO A 370 -3.03 -17.13 -39.11
C PRO A 370 -4.51 -16.77 -39.29
N SER A 371 -4.81 -16.17 -40.44
CA SER A 371 -6.13 -15.75 -40.91
C SER A 371 -7.15 -16.89 -40.97
#